data_AF-A0A2U1Q8H6-F1
#
_entry.id   AF-A0A2U1Q8H6-F1
#
_cell.length_a   1.000
_cell.length_b   1.000
_cell.length_c   1.000
_cell.angle_alpha   90.00
_cell.angle_beta   90.00
_cell.angle_gamma   90.00
#
_symmetry.space_group_name_H-M   'P 1'
#
loop_
_entity.id
_entity.type
_entity.pdbx_description
1 polymer ?
#
loop_
_entity_poly.entity_id
_entity_poly.type
_entity_poly.pdbx_seq_one_letter_code
_entity_poly.pdbx_strand_id
1 'polypeptide(L)'
;MFDDHQLLVGAKRTSTWDDNEEHLYISFDGTPVSLDGPNRNYRNSSLVITNTSSTNGVAIEVHDIFRITATVVPIGAEESRIHGYNIPNDDCFAHLELGFKFFSLSDQVDGVLGQTYRSNYVSKIKVSANMPVMGGISKYSTSGIFASDCTVSRFARANGTPVFQ
;
A
#
# COMPACT_ATOMS: atom_id res chain seq x y z
N MET A 1 10.49 -3.50 -14.37
CA MET A 1 10.20 -4.03 -13.03
C MET A 1 10.72 -2.99 -12.02
N PHE A 2 10.25 -2.95 -10.77
CA PHE A 2 10.80 -2.01 -9.76
C PHE A 2 12.11 -2.55 -9.13
N ASP A 3 12.75 -3.51 -9.81
CA ASP A 3 13.98 -4.20 -9.47
C ASP A 3 14.10 -4.56 -7.98
N ASP A 4 15.20 -4.21 -7.32
CA ASP A 4 15.44 -4.46 -5.89
C ASP A 4 15.11 -3.25 -5.00
N HIS A 5 14.46 -2.23 -5.57
CA HIS A 5 14.05 -1.05 -4.82
C HIS A 5 12.94 -1.35 -3.82
N GLN A 6 13.02 -0.73 -2.66
CA GLN A 6 12.06 -0.88 -1.57
C GLN A 6 11.36 0.45 -1.34
N LEU A 7 10.03 0.45 -1.49
CA LEU A 7 9.19 1.59 -1.16
C LEU A 7 8.31 1.23 0.05
N LEU A 8 8.44 2.02 1.11
CA LEU A 8 7.60 1.94 2.31
C LEU A 8 6.69 3.16 2.35
N VAL A 9 5.40 2.93 2.51
CA VAL A 9 4.39 3.96 2.76
C VAL A 9 3.65 3.55 4.03
N GLY A 10 3.59 4.46 5.00
CA GLY A 10 3.02 4.20 6.32
C GLY A 10 2.30 5.42 6.88
N ALA A 11 1.50 5.18 7.91
CA ALA A 11 0.94 6.22 8.77
C ALA A 11 1.80 6.36 10.03
N LYS A 12 2.12 7.59 10.42
CA LYS A 12 2.76 7.91 11.70
C LYS A 12 1.76 7.69 12.82
N ARG A 13 2.25 7.26 13.98
CA ARG A 13 1.45 7.17 15.19
C ARG A 13 1.10 8.57 15.68
N THR A 14 -0.16 8.79 16.05
CA THR A 14 -0.62 10.04 16.69
C THR A 14 -1.59 9.75 17.82
N SER A 15 -1.56 10.55 18.89
CA SER A 15 -2.54 10.48 19.98
C SER A 15 -3.83 11.23 19.66
N THR A 16 -3.76 12.23 18.77
CA THR A 16 -4.89 13.07 18.36
C THR A 16 -4.80 13.35 16.87
N TRP A 17 -5.94 13.33 16.17
CA TRP A 17 -5.95 13.67 14.75
C TRP A 17 -6.00 15.18 14.52
N ASP A 18 -5.11 15.69 13.69
CA ASP A 18 -5.18 17.04 13.11
C ASP A 18 -4.99 16.92 11.59
N ASP A 19 -5.99 17.38 10.83
CA ASP A 19 -5.96 17.38 9.37
C ASP A 19 -4.84 18.26 8.79
N ASN A 20 -4.31 19.19 9.58
CA ASN A 20 -3.22 20.09 9.18
C ASN A 20 -1.82 19.53 9.45
N GLU A 21 -1.73 18.39 10.14
CA GLU A 21 -0.47 17.70 10.38
C GLU A 21 -0.22 16.60 9.35
N GLU A 22 1.06 16.40 9.00
CA GLU A 22 1.48 15.35 8.08
C GLU A 22 1.73 14.04 8.84
N HIS A 23 0.75 13.13 8.77
CA HIS A 23 0.80 11.79 9.33
C HIS A 23 1.35 10.76 8.33
N LEU A 24 1.65 11.13 7.08
CA LEU A 24 2.27 10.20 6.14
C LEU A 24 3.76 10.02 6.42
N TYR A 25 4.21 8.77 6.32
CA TYR A 25 5.62 8.39 6.31
C TYR A 25 5.94 7.67 5.00
N ILE A 26 7.00 8.10 4.33
CA ILE A 26 7.51 7.46 3.12
C ILE A 26 9.01 7.20 3.28
N SER A 27 9.45 6.01 2.89
CA SER A 27 10.86 5.70 2.70
C SER A 27 11.09 5.00 1.36
N PHE A 28 12.18 5.38 0.70
CA PHE A 28 12.69 4.75 -0.51
C PHE A 28 14.11 4.23 -0.24
N ASP A 29 14.34 2.93 -0.44
CA ASP A 29 15.60 2.23 -0.17
C ASP A 29 16.16 2.50 1.22
N GLY A 30 15.29 2.47 2.23
CA GLY A 30 15.63 2.75 3.63
C GLY A 30 15.91 4.23 3.94
N THR A 31 15.86 5.11 2.94
CA THR A 31 16.02 6.56 3.12
C THR A 31 14.65 7.23 3.25
N PRO A 32 14.38 7.98 4.33
CA PRO A 32 13.13 8.74 4.43
C PRO A 32 12.99 9.75 3.29
N VAL A 33 11.80 9.84 2.72
CA VAL A 33 11.45 10.85 1.71
C VAL A 33 10.71 11.98 2.40
N SER A 34 11.26 13.19 2.32
CA SER A 34 10.54 14.42 2.68
C SER A 34 9.87 15.00 1.44
N LEU A 35 8.62 15.42 1.61
CA LEU A 35 7.84 16.15 0.60
C LEU A 35 7.73 17.64 0.95
N ASP A 36 8.66 18.13 1.78
CA ASP A 36 8.72 19.53 2.19
C ASP A 36 9.31 20.41 1.07
N GLY A 37 8.74 21.60 0.88
CA GLY A 37 9.25 22.60 -0.06
C GLY A 37 8.23 23.08 -1.11
N PRO A 38 8.59 24.07 -1.95
CA PRO A 38 7.65 24.78 -2.82
C PRO A 38 7.00 23.91 -3.90
N ASN A 39 7.69 22.84 -4.34
CA ASN A 39 7.19 21.93 -5.38
C ASN A 39 6.54 20.65 -4.82
N ARG A 40 6.64 20.42 -3.50
CA ARG A 40 6.02 19.31 -2.75
C ARG A 40 6.02 17.95 -3.47
N ASN A 41 7.13 17.61 -4.10
CA ASN A 41 7.30 16.39 -4.88
C ASN A 41 8.69 15.79 -4.68
N TYR A 42 8.76 14.47 -4.76
CA TYR A 42 10.01 13.71 -4.82
C TYR A 42 10.12 13.06 -6.19
N ARG A 43 11.31 13.10 -6.79
CA ARG A 43 11.57 12.48 -8.08
C ARG A 43 12.99 11.95 -8.15
N ASN A 44 13.13 10.72 -8.61
CA ASN A 44 14.40 10.17 -9.08
C ASN A 44 14.22 9.58 -10.50
N SER A 45 15.17 8.76 -10.96
CA SER A 45 15.14 8.16 -12.29
C SER A 45 13.97 7.19 -12.54
N SER A 46 13.42 6.57 -11.50
CA SER A 46 12.40 5.51 -11.62
C SER A 46 11.10 5.81 -10.87
N LEU A 47 11.12 6.73 -9.90
CA LEU A 47 10.05 6.99 -8.96
C LEU A 47 9.68 8.47 -8.94
N VAL A 48 8.38 8.74 -8.99
CA VAL A 48 7.78 10.06 -8.81
C VAL A 48 6.78 9.98 -7.66
N ILE A 49 6.88 10.88 -6.70
CA ILE A 49 5.93 11.04 -5.61
C ILE A 49 5.44 12.48 -5.63
N THR A 50 4.14 12.65 -5.67
CA THR A 50 3.48 13.96 -5.70
C THR A 50 2.38 14.00 -4.65
N ASN A 51 2.28 15.09 -3.91
CA ASN A 51 1.14 15.30 -3.03
C ASN A 51 -0.18 15.42 -3.83
N THR A 52 -1.24 14.84 -3.29
CA THR A 52 -2.60 14.93 -3.84
C THR A 52 -3.52 15.83 -2.99
N SER A 53 -3.07 16.20 -1.79
CA SER A 53 -3.76 17.06 -0.83
C SER A 53 -2.76 17.95 -0.10
N SER A 54 -3.24 18.84 0.76
CA SER A 54 -2.41 19.70 1.61
C SER A 54 -1.53 18.92 2.60
N THR A 55 -2.02 17.76 3.04
CA THR A 55 -1.44 16.85 4.05
C THR A 55 -1.97 15.45 3.78
N ASN A 56 -1.23 14.42 4.21
CA ASN A 56 -1.69 13.03 4.31
C ASN A 56 -1.97 12.28 3.00
N GLY A 57 -1.88 12.93 1.84
CA GLY A 57 -2.24 12.34 0.55
C GLY A 57 -1.15 12.44 -0.50
N VAL A 58 -0.82 11.31 -1.12
CA VAL A 58 0.17 11.21 -2.21
C VAL A 58 -0.29 10.33 -3.36
N ALA A 59 0.22 10.64 -4.54
CA ALA A 59 0.30 9.74 -5.68
C ALA A 59 1.76 9.36 -5.91
N ILE A 60 2.01 8.07 -6.03
CA ILE A 60 3.31 7.47 -6.27
C ILE A 60 3.25 6.76 -7.61
N GLU A 61 4.18 7.08 -8.50
CA GLU A 61 4.20 6.54 -9.86
C GLU A 61 5.59 6.03 -10.21
N VAL A 62 5.61 4.81 -10.74
CA VAL A 62 6.78 4.19 -11.36
C VAL A 62 6.47 4.04 -12.84
N HIS A 63 7.26 4.70 -13.68
CA HIS A 63 6.95 4.90 -15.10
C HIS A 63 6.63 3.57 -15.79
N ASP A 64 5.46 3.50 -16.45
CA ASP A 64 4.93 2.33 -17.17
C ASP A 64 4.75 1.03 -16.36
N ILE A 65 4.92 1.07 -15.04
CA ILE A 65 4.75 -0.09 -14.15
C ILE A 65 3.46 0.05 -13.35
N PHE A 66 3.39 1.02 -12.42
CA PHE A 66 2.22 1.22 -11.59
C PHE A 66 2.09 2.67 -11.09
N ARG A 67 0.89 3.00 -10.66
CA ARG A 67 0.55 4.17 -9.87
C ARG A 67 -0.23 3.74 -8.62
N ILE A 68 0.18 4.27 -7.48
CA ILE A 68 -0.49 4.10 -6.18
C ILE A 68 -1.00 5.47 -5.75
N THR A 69 -2.24 5.56 -5.30
CA THR A 69 -2.72 6.70 -4.51
C THR A 69 -2.83 6.24 -3.06
N ALA A 70 -2.25 6.99 -2.15
CA ALA A 70 -2.30 6.70 -0.72
C ALA A 70 -2.82 7.92 0.03
N THR A 71 -3.74 7.71 0.96
CA THR A 71 -4.21 8.76 1.87
C THR A 71 -4.25 8.20 3.29
N VAL A 72 -3.62 8.88 4.23
CA VAL A 72 -3.76 8.56 5.66
C VAL A 72 -5.03 9.21 6.17
N VAL A 73 -5.89 8.43 6.80
CA VAL A 73 -7.16 8.89 7.38
C VAL A 73 -7.31 8.35 8.80
N PRO A 74 -8.00 9.09 9.70
CA PRO A 74 -8.23 8.63 11.06
C PRO A 74 -9.33 7.59 11.09
N ILE A 75 -9.20 6.64 12.01
CA ILE A 75 -10.29 5.74 12.38
C ILE A 75 -11.21 6.50 13.34
N GLY A 76 -12.40 6.85 12.87
CA GLY A 76 -13.41 7.55 13.66
C GLY A 76 -14.05 6.67 14.74
N ALA A 77 -14.75 7.30 15.69
CA ALA A 77 -15.43 6.60 16.79
C ALA A 77 -16.47 5.57 16.30
N GLU A 78 -17.18 5.86 15.20
CA GLU A 78 -18.16 4.94 14.64
C GLU A 78 -17.51 3.70 14.01
N GLU A 79 -16.41 3.88 13.29
CA GLU A 79 -15.63 2.77 12.74
C GLU A 79 -15.03 1.93 13.89
N SER A 80 -14.43 2.57 14.88
CA SER A 80 -13.92 1.91 16.09
C SER A 80 -14.99 1.05 16.79
N ARG A 81 -16.24 1.55 16.86
CA ARG A 81 -17.38 0.82 17.43
C ARG A 81 -17.80 -0.37 16.57
N ILE A 82 -17.90 -0.21 15.26
CA ILE A 82 -18.33 -1.27 14.33
C ILE A 82 -17.28 -2.40 14.28
N HIS A 83 -16.00 -2.04 14.33
CA HIS A 83 -14.88 -2.98 14.20
C HIS A 83 -14.33 -3.48 15.55
N GLY A 84 -14.81 -2.92 16.67
CA GLY A 84 -14.43 -3.36 18.01
C GLY A 84 -12.98 -3.01 18.37
N TYR A 85 -12.41 -1.97 17.77
CA TYR A 85 -11.03 -1.53 18.06
C TYR A 85 -10.89 -0.99 19.49
N ASN A 86 -12.00 -0.49 20.09
CA ASN A 86 -12.03 0.06 21.44
C ASN A 86 -10.95 1.15 21.68
N ILE A 87 -10.73 1.98 20.66
CA ILE A 87 -9.77 3.09 20.72
C ILE A 87 -10.24 4.08 21.80
N PRO A 88 -9.44 4.38 22.84
CA PRO A 88 -9.79 5.35 23.86
C PRO A 88 -9.71 6.78 23.30
N ASN A 89 -10.33 7.74 23.99
CA ASN A 89 -10.45 9.13 23.48
C ASN A 89 -9.11 9.88 23.37
N ASP A 90 -8.04 9.37 24.00
CA ASP A 90 -6.68 9.93 24.00
C ASP A 90 -5.72 9.18 23.06
N ASP A 91 -6.24 8.28 22.23
CA ASP A 91 -5.49 7.59 21.19
C ASP A 91 -6.22 7.72 19.84
N CYS A 92 -5.46 7.62 18.75
CA CYS A 92 -6.00 7.70 17.41
C CYS A 92 -5.30 6.67 16.52
N PHE A 93 -6.10 5.77 15.94
CA PHE A 93 -5.58 4.90 14.90
C PHE A 93 -5.74 5.59 13.56
N ALA A 94 -4.76 5.40 12.70
CA ALA A 94 -4.80 5.86 11.33
C ALA A 94 -4.61 4.65 10.41
N HIS A 95 -5.30 4.67 9.28
CA HIS A 95 -5.14 3.67 8.24
C HIS A 95 -4.84 4.34 6.90
N LEU A 96 -4.30 3.53 5.98
CA LEU A 96 -4.02 3.94 4.62
C LEU A 96 -5.17 3.53 3.71
N GLU A 97 -5.84 4.52 3.14
CA GLU A 97 -6.66 4.32 1.97
C GLU A 97 -5.75 4.22 0.74
N LEU A 98 -5.81 3.07 0.07
CA LEU A 98 -4.93 2.75 -1.05
C LEU A 98 -5.74 2.53 -2.33
N GLY A 99 -5.31 3.17 -3.41
CA GLY A 99 -5.76 2.91 -4.77
C GLY A 99 -4.59 2.43 -5.61
N PHE A 100 -4.79 1.37 -6.39
CA PHE A 100 -3.75 0.83 -7.27
C PHE A 100 -4.19 0.89 -8.73
N LYS A 101 -3.29 1.36 -9.59
CA LYS A 101 -3.40 1.26 -11.05
C LYS A 101 -2.12 0.66 -11.58
N PHE A 102 -2.22 -0.48 -12.26
CA PHE A 102 -1.08 -1.10 -12.92
C PHE A 102 -1.22 -0.90 -14.42
N PHE A 103 -0.12 -0.53 -15.08
CA PHE A 103 -0.13 -0.22 -16.51
C PHE A 103 0.16 -1.46 -17.36
N SER A 104 0.91 -2.44 -16.81
CA SER A 104 1.41 -3.61 -17.54
C SER A 104 1.32 -4.90 -16.70
N LEU A 105 0.11 -5.38 -16.40
CA LEU A 105 -0.08 -6.69 -15.72
C LEU A 105 -0.18 -7.83 -16.73
N SER A 106 0.53 -8.93 -16.48
CA SER A 106 0.28 -10.19 -17.18
C SER A 106 -0.91 -10.93 -16.59
N ASP A 107 -1.45 -11.88 -17.35
CA ASP A 107 -2.55 -12.77 -16.95
C ASP A 107 -2.16 -13.77 -15.83
N GLN A 108 -0.86 -13.87 -15.52
CA GLN A 108 -0.32 -14.76 -14.50
C GLN A 108 -0.33 -14.18 -13.09
N VAL A 109 -0.73 -12.92 -12.92
CA VAL A 109 -0.77 -12.25 -11.62
C VAL A 109 -1.91 -12.81 -10.76
N ASP A 110 -1.56 -13.45 -9.64
CA ASP A 110 -2.53 -14.02 -8.67
C ASP A 110 -3.45 -12.97 -8.03
N GLY A 111 -3.06 -11.70 -8.03
CA GLY A 111 -3.90 -10.59 -7.59
C GLY A 111 -3.13 -9.50 -6.87
N VAL A 112 -3.82 -8.39 -6.65
CA VAL A 112 -3.42 -7.29 -5.77
C VAL A 112 -4.54 -7.18 -4.74
N LEU A 113 -4.19 -6.98 -3.46
CA LEU A 113 -5.08 -6.97 -2.28
C LEU A 113 -6.58 -6.89 -2.62
N GLY A 114 -7.31 -8.00 -2.47
CA GLY A 114 -8.76 -8.05 -2.69
C GLY A 114 -9.23 -8.44 -4.10
N GLN A 115 -8.34 -8.45 -5.10
CA GLN A 115 -8.73 -8.73 -6.50
C GLN A 115 -7.68 -9.58 -7.22
N THR A 116 -8.10 -10.74 -7.71
CA THR A 116 -7.30 -11.59 -8.62
C THR A 116 -7.56 -11.18 -10.07
N TYR A 117 -6.49 -10.95 -10.85
CA TYR A 117 -6.56 -10.57 -12.27
C TYR A 117 -6.56 -11.76 -13.23
N ARG A 118 -6.52 -12.99 -12.71
CA ARG A 118 -6.61 -14.20 -13.53
C ARG A 118 -7.96 -14.28 -14.22
N SER A 119 -7.94 -14.55 -15.52
CA SER A 119 -9.12 -14.63 -16.37
C SER A 119 -10.14 -15.71 -15.95
N ASN A 120 -9.69 -16.73 -15.22
CA ASN A 120 -10.52 -17.82 -14.71
C ASN A 120 -10.88 -17.69 -13.21
N TYR A 121 -10.63 -16.54 -12.58
CA TYR A 121 -10.97 -16.36 -11.17
C TYR A 121 -12.46 -16.09 -10.96
N VAL A 122 -13.05 -16.82 -10.01
CA VAL A 122 -14.42 -16.60 -9.53
C VAL A 122 -14.36 -16.25 -8.05
N SER A 123 -14.82 -15.05 -7.71
CA SER A 123 -14.82 -14.56 -6.32
C SER A 123 -15.75 -15.42 -5.46
N LYS A 124 -15.21 -15.96 -4.37
CA LYS A 124 -15.97 -16.68 -3.33
C LYS A 124 -16.34 -15.77 -2.14
N ILE A 125 -16.12 -14.47 -2.30
CA ILE A 125 -16.31 -13.49 -1.23
C ILE A 125 -17.80 -13.34 -0.95
N LYS A 126 -18.17 -13.45 0.34
CA LYS A 126 -19.51 -13.10 0.79
C LYS A 126 -19.63 -11.57 0.88
N VAL A 127 -20.05 -10.95 -0.22
CA VAL A 127 -20.17 -9.49 -0.36
C VAL A 127 -21.11 -8.88 0.69
N SER A 128 -22.04 -9.66 1.25
CA SER A 128 -22.96 -9.21 2.30
C SER A 128 -22.36 -9.17 3.71
N ALA A 129 -21.09 -9.55 3.90
CA ALA A 129 -20.42 -9.49 5.19
C ALA A 129 -19.79 -8.10 5.39
N ASN A 130 -19.85 -7.57 6.62
CA ASN A 130 -19.26 -6.26 6.95
C ASN A 130 -17.74 -6.22 6.70
N MET A 131 -17.05 -7.36 6.83
CA MET A 131 -15.64 -7.53 6.48
C MET A 131 -15.46 -8.80 5.66
N PRO A 132 -15.57 -8.72 4.32
CA PRO A 132 -15.36 -9.86 3.47
C PRO A 132 -13.88 -10.27 3.45
N VAL A 133 -13.57 -11.49 3.91
CA VAL A 133 -12.21 -12.05 3.86
C VAL A 133 -12.10 -13.01 2.67
N MET A 134 -11.12 -12.79 1.79
CA MET A 134 -10.89 -13.66 0.61
C MET A 134 -10.41 -15.08 0.96
N GLY A 135 -9.85 -15.26 2.16
CA GLY A 135 -9.20 -16.51 2.57
C GLY A 135 -7.83 -16.72 1.90
N GLY A 136 -7.24 -17.90 2.09
CA GLY A 136 -5.96 -18.25 1.47
C GLY A 136 -4.72 -17.68 2.16
N ILE A 137 -4.82 -17.28 3.44
CA ILE A 137 -3.75 -16.66 4.24
C ILE A 137 -2.42 -17.41 4.12
N SER A 138 -2.43 -18.75 4.17
CA SER A 138 -1.20 -19.56 4.05
C SER A 138 -0.45 -19.36 2.74
N LYS A 139 -1.15 -19.02 1.64
CA LYS A 139 -0.54 -18.76 0.33
C LYS A 139 0.20 -17.43 0.28
N TYR A 140 -0.30 -16.44 1.03
CA TYR A 140 0.19 -15.06 1.03
C TYR A 140 1.04 -14.72 2.26
N SER A 141 1.22 -15.69 3.18
CA SER A 141 2.08 -15.53 4.35
C SER A 141 3.52 -15.28 3.93
N THR A 142 4.12 -14.24 4.49
CA THR A 142 5.50 -13.78 4.21
C THR A 142 6.24 -13.59 5.54
N SER A 143 7.57 -13.74 5.55
CA SER A 143 8.37 -13.53 6.76
C SER A 143 8.53 -12.07 7.17
N GLY A 144 8.19 -11.12 6.29
CA GLY A 144 8.29 -9.70 6.58
C GLY A 144 7.70 -8.80 5.50
N ILE A 145 7.57 -7.51 5.80
CA ILE A 145 6.89 -6.53 4.93
C ILE A 145 7.54 -6.35 3.54
N PHE A 146 8.85 -6.62 3.42
CA PHE A 146 9.58 -6.60 2.15
C PHE A 146 9.98 -7.99 1.65
N ALA A 147 9.61 -9.05 2.36
CA ALA A 147 9.98 -10.40 1.97
C ALA A 147 9.08 -10.89 0.84
N SER A 148 9.70 -11.49 -0.17
CA SER A 148 9.04 -12.05 -1.35
C SER A 148 8.89 -13.58 -1.26
N ASP A 149 8.83 -14.12 -0.04
CA ASP A 149 8.92 -15.55 0.27
C ASP A 149 7.57 -16.25 0.49
N CYS A 150 6.47 -15.65 0.02
CA CYS A 150 5.17 -16.31 0.07
C CYS A 150 5.03 -17.40 -1.01
N THR A 151 4.18 -18.40 -0.77
CA THR A 151 4.05 -19.59 -1.64
C THR A 151 3.64 -19.27 -3.07
N VAL A 152 2.90 -18.19 -3.29
CA VAL A 152 2.45 -17.74 -4.63
C VAL A 152 3.30 -16.61 -5.20
N SER A 153 4.38 -16.22 -4.51
CA SER A 153 5.29 -15.19 -5.00
C SER A 153 5.92 -15.63 -6.32
N ARG A 154 5.78 -14.81 -7.36
CA ARG A 154 6.48 -14.97 -8.64
C ARG A 154 7.70 -14.04 -8.73
N PHE A 155 8.03 -13.36 -7.64
CA PHE A 155 9.18 -12.47 -7.58
C PHE A 155 10.44 -13.31 -7.35
N ALA A 156 11.16 -13.61 -8.43
CA ALA A 156 12.44 -14.30 -8.36
C ALA A 156 13.60 -13.28 -8.34
N ARG A 157 14.41 -13.29 -7.27
CA ARG A 157 15.73 -12.65 -7.29
C ARG A 157 16.69 -13.58 -8.04
N ALA A 158 16.74 -13.51 -9.36
CA ALA A 158 17.85 -14.11 -10.09
C ALA A 158 19.05 -13.16 -9.99
N ASN A 159 20.24 -13.70 -9.67
CA ASN A 159 21.55 -13.04 -9.67
C ASN A 159 21.64 -11.77 -10.54
N GLY A 160 21.16 -10.63 -10.02
CA GLY A 160 21.17 -9.33 -10.69
C GLY A 160 20.34 -9.15 -11.97
N THR A 161 19.36 -10.00 -12.31
CA THR A 161 18.52 -9.75 -13.49
C THR A 161 17.08 -10.26 -13.31
N PRO A 162 16.04 -9.41 -13.37
CA PRO A 162 14.67 -9.88 -13.22
C PRO A 162 14.22 -10.64 -14.48
N VAL A 163 13.84 -11.89 -14.32
CA VAL A 163 13.20 -12.70 -15.38
C VAL A 163 11.85 -13.16 -14.86
N PHE A 164 10.79 -12.83 -15.60
CA PHE A 164 9.48 -13.44 -15.40
C PHE A 164 9.52 -14.88 -15.93
N GLN A 165 9.19 -15.84 -15.07
CA GLN A 165 8.75 -17.17 -15.49
C GLN A 165 7.22 -17.21 -15.51
#